data_AF-A0AAW6KHN7-F1
#
_entry.id   AF-A0AAW6KHN7-F1
#
_cell.length_a   1.000
_cell.length_b   1.000
_cell.length_c   1.000
_cell.angle_alpha   90.00
_cell.angle_beta   90.00
_cell.angle_gamma   90.00
#
_symmetry.space_group_name_H-M   'P 1'
#
loop_
_entity.id
_entity.type
_entity.pdbx_description
1 polymer ?
#
loop_
_entity_poly.entity_id
_entity_poly.type
_entity_poly.pdbx_seq_one_letter_code
_entity_poly.pdbx_strand_id
1 'polypeptide(L)'
;IPILKGNAELLHQLRQKLLTDEFNDILTVDFTDVAQGIHTYEEFIETFQRTAASDYRYFGIGVCGDKKKVARLTGSLGLLR
;
A
#
# COMPACT_ATOMS: atom_id res chain seq x y z
N ILE A 1 -4.83 15.55 3.23
CA ILE A 1 -4.86 14.08 3.13
C ILE A 1 -4.60 13.52 4.53
N PRO A 2 -5.50 12.72 5.12
CA PRO A 2 -5.29 12.15 6.45
C PRO A 2 -4.14 11.13 6.41
N ILE A 3 -3.26 11.17 7.40
CA ILE A 3 -2.19 10.17 7.58
C ILE A 3 -2.59 9.30 8.75
N LEU A 4 -2.61 7.98 8.54
CA LEU A 4 -3.13 7.01 9.50
C LEU A 4 -2.01 6.13 10.03
N LYS A 5 -2.13 5.72 11.29
CA LYS A 5 -1.19 4.80 11.95
C LYS A 5 -1.40 3.39 11.41
N GLY A 6 -0.29 2.69 11.22
CA GLY A 6 -0.29 1.29 10.82
C GLY A 6 1.05 0.62 11.11
N ASN A 7 1.04 -0.70 11.22
CA ASN A 7 2.25 -1.53 11.27
C ASN A 7 2.36 -2.36 9.98
N ALA A 8 3.50 -3.05 9.79
CA ALA A 8 3.76 -3.82 8.58
C ALA A 8 2.68 -4.90 8.31
N GLU A 9 2.22 -5.57 9.36
CA GLU A 9 1.17 -6.60 9.26
C GLU A 9 -0.15 -6.02 8.76
N LEU A 10 -0.59 -4.89 9.33
CA LEU A 10 -1.79 -4.18 8.90
C LEU A 10 -1.67 -3.74 7.44
N LEU A 11 -0.51 -3.23 7.01
CA LEU A 11 -0.28 -2.82 5.63
C LEU A 11 -0.40 -4.01 4.68
N HIS A 12 0.15 -5.17 5.03
CA HIS A 12 -0.04 -6.40 4.26
C HIS A 12 -1.52 -6.81 4.17
N GLN A 13 -2.25 -6.81 5.29
CA GLN A 13 -3.68 -7.14 5.30
C GLN A 13 -4.51 -6.17 4.45
N LEU A 14 -4.20 -4.87 4.51
CA LEU A 14 -4.85 -3.86 3.68
C LEU A 14 -4.56 -4.09 2.20
N ARG A 15 -3.31 -4.40 1.85
CA ARG A 15 -2.93 -4.70 0.46
C ARG A 15 -3.70 -5.90 -0.09
N GLN A 16 -3.83 -6.98 0.68
CA GLN A 16 -4.61 -8.15 0.29
C GLN A 16 -6.09 -7.81 0.09
N LYS A 17 -6.70 -7.00 0.98
CA LYS A 17 -8.09 -6.55 0.81
C LYS A 17 -8.28 -5.72 -0.46
N LEU A 18 -7.33 -4.86 -0.79
CA LEU A 18 -7.38 -4.02 -1.98
C LEU A 18 -7.28 -4.81 -3.29
N LEU A 19 -6.80 -6.06 -3.25
CA LEU A 19 -6.76 -6.97 -4.41
C LEU A 19 -8.08 -7.73 -4.64
N THR A 20 -9.07 -7.58 -3.75
CA THR A 20 -10.37 -8.23 -3.91
C THR A 20 -11.28 -7.44 -4.85
N ASP A 21 -12.19 -8.11 -5.56
CA ASP A 21 -13.15 -7.48 -6.50
C ASP A 21 -13.94 -6.32 -5.89
N GLU A 22 -14.19 -6.39 -4.57
CA GLU A 22 -14.93 -5.36 -3.85
C GLU A 22 -14.26 -3.98 -3.88
N PHE A 23 -12.94 -3.93 -3.95
CA PHE A 23 -12.14 -2.71 -3.90
C PHE A 23 -11.32 -2.47 -5.17
N ASN A 24 -11.60 -3.20 -6.26
CA ASN A 24 -10.87 -3.07 -7.53
C ASN A 24 -11.04 -1.68 -8.19
N ASP A 25 -12.02 -0.90 -7.76
CA ASP A 25 -12.23 0.50 -8.16
C ASP A 25 -11.46 1.52 -7.31
N ILE A 26 -10.73 1.07 -6.28
CA ILE A 26 -9.88 1.92 -5.44
C ILE A 26 -8.49 2.03 -6.05
N LEU A 27 -8.09 3.26 -6.38
CA LEU A 27 -6.72 3.55 -6.74
C LEU A 27 -5.84 3.29 -5.52
N THR A 28 -4.90 2.37 -5.67
CA THR A 28 -3.93 1.98 -4.65
C THR A 28 -2.53 2.32 -5.11
N VAL A 29 -1.78 3.02 -4.25
CA VAL A 29 -0.36 3.32 -4.46
C VAL A 29 0.40 2.77 -3.26
N ASP A 30 1.27 1.81 -3.49
CA ASP A 30 2.13 1.22 -2.47
C ASP A 30 3.52 1.84 -2.45
N PHE A 31 4.07 1.97 -1.24
CA PHE A 31 5.44 2.39 -1.01
C PHE A 31 6.19 1.28 -0.28
N THR A 32 7.16 0.68 -0.96
CA THR A 32 7.94 -0.47 -0.48
C THR A 32 9.39 -0.06 -0.18
N ASP A 33 10.08 -0.92 0.58
CA ASP A 33 11.51 -0.83 0.83
C ASP A 33 12.37 -0.84 -0.43
N VAL A 34 11.96 -1.61 -1.42
CA VAL A 34 12.55 -1.60 -2.77
C VAL A 34 12.54 -0.17 -3.33
N ALA A 35 11.42 0.55 -3.27
CA ALA A 35 11.33 1.91 -3.79
C ALA A 35 12.24 2.93 -3.09
N GLN A 36 12.64 2.71 -1.82
CA GLN A 36 13.59 3.59 -1.13
C GLN A 36 15.06 3.34 -1.50
N GLY A 37 15.41 2.10 -1.85
CA GLY A 37 16.79 1.70 -2.14
C GLY A 37 17.24 1.99 -3.57
N ILE A 38 16.34 2.49 -4.42
CA ILE A 38 16.56 2.60 -5.85
C ILE A 38 16.73 4.05 -6.26
N HIS A 39 17.87 4.33 -6.90
CA HIS A 39 18.26 5.66 -7.33
C HIS A 39 17.96 5.91 -8.82
N THR A 40 17.67 4.84 -9.58
CA THR A 40 17.40 4.90 -11.02
C THR A 40 16.17 4.07 -11.41
N TYR A 41 15.41 4.52 -12.42
CA TYR A 41 14.19 3.82 -12.85
C TYR A 41 14.47 2.41 -13.40
N GLU A 42 15.65 2.18 -13.98
CA GLU A 42 16.05 0.88 -14.53
C GLU A 42 16.27 -0.16 -13.42
N GLU A 43 16.96 0.21 -12.34
CA GLU A 43 17.12 -0.63 -11.14
C GLU A 43 15.77 -0.98 -10.49
N PHE A 44 14.78 -0.08 -10.61
CA PHE A 44 13.42 -0.31 -10.10
C PHE A 44 12.69 -1.39 -10.88
N ILE A 45 12.79 -1.37 -12.21
CA ILE A 45 12.14 -2.39 -13.03
C ILE A 45 12.79 -3.76 -12.79
N GLU A 46 14.12 -3.84 -12.74
CA GLU A 46 14.82 -5.11 -12.54
C GLU A 46 14.56 -5.73 -11.17
N THR A 47 14.64 -4.93 -10.10
CA THR A 47 14.35 -5.39 -8.72
C THR A 47 12.86 -5.69 -8.56
N PHE A 48 12.03 -4.86 -9.23
CA PHE A 48 10.61 -4.99 -9.53
C PHE A 48 10.21 -6.43 -9.83
N GLN A 49 10.82 -6.92 -10.90
CA GLN A 49 10.48 -8.19 -11.53
C GLN A 49 11.05 -9.41 -10.79
N ARG A 50 12.09 -9.22 -9.96
CA ARG A 50 12.76 -10.32 -9.23
C ARG A 50 12.19 -10.56 -7.83
N THR A 51 11.48 -9.60 -7.26
CA THR A 51 10.96 -9.69 -5.88
C THR A 51 9.55 -10.26 -5.88
N ALA A 52 9.35 -11.38 -5.19
CA ALA A 52 8.02 -11.96 -5.01
C ALA A 52 7.14 -11.00 -4.20
N ALA A 53 5.84 -10.91 -4.54
CA ALA A 53 4.90 -10.01 -3.87
C ALA A 53 4.82 -10.20 -2.34
N SER A 54 5.21 -11.37 -1.84
CA SER A 54 5.25 -11.73 -0.43
C SER A 54 6.44 -11.15 0.35
N ASP A 55 7.50 -10.71 -0.33
CA ASP A 55 8.72 -10.20 0.33
C ASP A 55 8.76 -8.67 0.41
N TYR A 56 7.75 -7.97 -0.16
CA TYR A 56 7.69 -6.52 -0.09
C TYR A 56 7.41 -6.04 1.32
N ARG A 57 8.35 -5.29 1.90
CA ARG A 57 8.09 -4.56 3.14
C ARG A 57 7.41 -3.24 2.80
N TYR A 58 6.10 -3.18 3.02
CA TYR A 58 5.35 -1.94 2.85
C TYR A 58 5.68 -0.94 3.96
N PHE A 59 6.11 0.26 3.57
CA PHE A 59 6.27 1.40 4.47
C PHE A 59 5.03 2.29 4.51
N GLY A 60 4.23 2.27 3.44
CA GLY A 60 2.98 3.01 3.39
C GLY A 60 2.10 2.56 2.22
N ILE A 61 0.80 2.81 2.34
CA ILE A 61 -0.18 2.57 1.27
C ILE A 61 -1.06 3.82 1.17
N GLY A 62 -1.08 4.43 -0.02
CA GLY A 62 -2.04 5.44 -0.42
C GLY A 62 -3.26 4.79 -1.05
N VAL A 63 -4.46 5.23 -0.66
CA VAL A 63 -5.73 4.79 -1.25
C VAL A 63 -6.57 6.01 -1.64
N CYS A 64 -7.19 5.95 -2.81
CA CYS A 64 -8.08 7.00 -3.31
C CYS A 64 -9.25 6.38 -4.10
N GLY A 65 -10.48 6.82 -3.83
CA GLY A 65 -11.66 6.29 -4.48
C GLY A 65 -12.94 6.63 -3.72
N ASP A 66 -13.97 5.80 -3.86
CA ASP A 66 -15.26 6.02 -3.18
C ASP A 66 -15.08 6.18 -1.65
N LYS A 67 -15.68 7.25 -1.12
CA LYS A 67 -15.51 7.65 0.28
C LYS A 67 -15.97 6.57 1.25
N LYS A 68 -17.05 5.83 0.94
CA LYS A 68 -17.57 4.77 1.83
C LYS A 68 -16.61 3.58 1.86
N LYS A 69 -16.12 3.17 0.70
CA LYS A 69 -15.13 2.07 0.59
C LYS A 69 -13.81 2.42 1.29
N VAL A 70 -13.29 3.63 1.07
CA VAL A 70 -12.07 4.11 1.75
C VAL A 70 -12.28 4.17 3.26
N ALA A 71 -13.41 4.70 3.73
CA ALA A 71 -13.74 4.73 5.16
C ALA A 71 -13.91 3.33 5.76
N ARG A 72 -14.41 2.36 5.00
CA ARG A 72 -14.55 0.97 5.46
C ARG A 72 -13.19 0.28 5.65
N LEU A 73 -12.21 0.61 4.81
CA LEU A 73 -10.85 0.10 4.90
C LEU A 73 -10.06 0.74 6.05
N THR A 74 -10.30 2.03 6.32
CA THR A 74 -9.41 2.85 7.14
C THR A 74 -10.04 3.41 8.42
N GLY A 75 -11.35 3.25 8.60
CA GLY A 75 -12.11 3.93 9.66
C GLY A 75 -11.80 3.50 11.08
N SER A 76 -11.16 2.34 11.27
CA SER A 76 -10.67 1.88 12.58
C SER A 76 -9.25 2.37 12.90
N LEU A 77 -8.56 3.01 11.95
CA LEU A 77 -7.18 3.44 12.11
C LEU A 77 -7.12 4.83 12.75
N GLY A 78 -6.27 4.95 13.77
CA GLY A 78 -6.00 6.25 14.39
C GLY A 78 -5.16 7.16 13.48
N LEU A 79 -5.35 8.48 13.60
CA LEU A 79 -4.51 9.46 12.91
C LEU A 79 -3.06 9.38 13.42
N LEU A 80 -2.10 9.38 12.51
CA LEU A 80 -0.68 9.55 12.80
C LEU A 80 -0.48 11.05 13.12
N ARG A 81 -0.30 11.35 14.41
CA ARG A 81 0.00 12.69 14.91
C ARG A 81 1.49 12.77 15.20
#